data_AF-A0A919B725-F1
#
_entry.id   AF-A0A919B725-F1
#
_cell.length_a   1.000
_cell.length_b   1.000
_cell.length_c   1.000
_cell.angle_alpha   90.00
_cell.angle_beta   90.00
_cell.angle_gamma   90.00
#
_symmetry.space_group_name_H-M   'P 1'
#
loop_
_entity.id
_entity.type
_entity.pdbx_description
1 polymer ?
#
loop_
_entity_poly.entity_id
_entity_poly.type
_entity_poly.pdbx_seq_one_letter_code
_entity_poly.pdbx_strand_id
1 'polypeptide(L)'
;MHVPDGFIDAPVSLGTGAVAAASVAVCLRGARRELSDAQGTDRTAPLAGLVAAFVFAVQMLNFPVAAGTSGHLLGGALAAILVGPYTGVLCISVVLLMQGVLFADGGLTALGVNITDMAVVTTVVAYAVFRLLVKVLPRRRRAVPAAAFAAALVSVPAAACAFTLIYALGGTTDVPLGQVFTAMVGVHVLIGIGEAVITALTVSAVMAVRPDLVHGARGLARPLELRTADGQVTTATPATAPAPAATPRRSVRPLLAGGLAAAVVLAGFVSYYASTSPDGLEKVAHDKGIDRTTKEHAAKDSPLADYQVKDVSDSRLSGGLAGVIGVGATLAAGTGVFLVVRRRDRAADRATDRSPDPAGTA
;
A
#
# COMPACT_ATOMS: atom_id res chain seq x y z
N MET A 1 -6.90 0.08 12.17
CA MET A 1 -6.43 -1.14 12.86
C MET A 1 -4.99 -1.00 13.35
N HIS A 2 -4.52 0.22 13.55
CA HIS A 2 -3.16 0.43 14.03
C HIS A 2 -3.06 -0.03 15.48
N VAL A 3 -2.11 -0.90 15.75
CA VAL A 3 -1.85 -1.44 17.07
C VAL A 3 -1.10 -0.38 17.88
N PRO A 4 -1.64 0.08 19.03
CA PRO A 4 -0.98 1.06 19.88
C PRO A 4 0.16 0.44 20.71
N ASP A 5 0.98 1.30 21.30
CA ASP A 5 2.07 0.87 22.17
C ASP A 5 1.53 0.12 23.40
N GLY A 6 2.17 -0.98 23.78
CA GLY A 6 1.77 -1.79 24.94
C GLY A 6 0.61 -2.75 24.73
N PHE A 7 -0.03 -2.76 23.55
CA PHE A 7 -1.11 -3.68 23.22
C PHE A 7 -0.64 -5.14 23.01
N ILE A 8 0.59 -5.27 22.50
CA ILE A 8 1.29 -6.54 22.31
C ILE A 8 2.54 -6.51 23.20
N ASP A 9 2.85 -7.64 23.82
CA ASP A 9 4.00 -7.79 24.69
C ASP A 9 5.33 -7.60 23.95
N ALA A 10 6.39 -7.33 24.70
CA ALA A 10 7.69 -7.05 24.11
C ALA A 10 8.25 -8.23 23.28
N PRO A 11 8.18 -9.50 23.73
CA PRO A 11 8.66 -10.64 22.94
C PRO A 11 7.97 -10.78 21.57
N VAL A 12 6.63 -10.72 21.52
CA VAL A 12 5.88 -10.86 20.26
C VAL A 12 6.05 -9.62 19.40
N SER A 13 6.12 -8.43 19.98
CA SER A 13 6.39 -7.21 19.21
C SER A 13 7.79 -7.21 18.58
N LEU A 14 8.81 -7.69 19.29
CA LEU A 14 10.16 -7.88 18.74
C LEU A 14 10.19 -8.96 17.66
N GLY A 15 9.48 -10.09 17.87
CA GLY A 15 9.37 -11.17 16.89
C GLY A 15 8.72 -10.72 15.58
N THR A 16 7.59 -10.03 15.67
CA THR A 16 6.94 -9.41 14.50
C THR A 16 7.78 -8.29 13.90
N GLY A 17 8.53 -7.53 14.70
CA GLY A 17 9.55 -6.59 14.23
C GLY A 17 10.63 -7.25 13.36
N ALA A 18 11.11 -8.43 13.76
CA ALA A 18 12.06 -9.20 12.96
C ALA A 18 11.43 -9.68 11.64
N VAL A 19 10.18 -10.16 11.67
CA VAL A 19 9.42 -10.56 10.47
C VAL A 19 9.22 -9.37 9.53
N ALA A 20 8.82 -8.20 10.05
CA ALA A 20 8.68 -6.97 9.29
C ALA A 20 10.00 -6.55 8.64
N ALA A 21 11.10 -6.53 9.40
CA ALA A 21 12.42 -6.17 8.89
C ALA A 21 12.89 -7.13 7.78
N ALA A 22 12.71 -8.44 7.98
CA ALA A 22 13.03 -9.44 6.96
C ALA A 22 12.17 -9.26 5.70
N SER A 23 10.88 -9.01 5.86
CA SER A 23 9.95 -8.78 4.76
C SER A 23 10.30 -7.52 3.97
N VAL A 24 10.59 -6.41 4.66
CA VAL A 24 11.07 -5.16 4.04
C VAL A 24 12.40 -5.42 3.31
N ALA A 25 13.34 -6.16 3.89
CA ALA A 25 14.60 -6.49 3.23
C ALA A 25 14.42 -7.30 1.94
N VAL A 26 13.50 -8.28 1.94
CA VAL A 26 13.12 -9.04 0.73
C VAL A 26 12.46 -8.12 -0.28
N CYS A 27 11.53 -7.26 0.14
CA CYS A 27 10.82 -6.33 -0.72
C CYS A 27 11.74 -5.26 -1.32
N LEU A 28 12.77 -4.81 -0.60
CA LEU A 28 13.81 -3.92 -1.14
C LEU A 28 14.60 -4.55 -2.29
N ARG A 29 14.70 -5.89 -2.34
CA ARG A 29 15.30 -6.61 -3.47
C ARG A 29 14.28 -6.83 -4.59
N GLY A 30 13.07 -7.25 -4.25
CA GLY A 30 11.99 -7.48 -5.22
C GLY A 30 11.55 -6.20 -5.95
N ALA A 31 11.45 -5.08 -5.24
CA ALA A 31 11.10 -3.78 -5.81
C ALA A 31 12.12 -3.29 -6.84
N ARG A 32 13.40 -3.68 -6.73
CA ARG A 32 14.39 -3.38 -7.77
C ARG A 32 13.98 -3.99 -9.10
N ARG A 33 13.59 -5.27 -9.09
CA ARG A 33 13.11 -5.98 -10.29
C ARG A 33 11.84 -5.33 -10.83
N GLU A 34 10.86 -5.05 -9.98
CA GLU A 34 9.59 -4.43 -10.40
C GLU A 34 9.77 -3.03 -11.03
N LEU A 35 10.73 -2.25 -10.51
CA LEU A 35 11.05 -0.90 -10.99
C LEU A 35 11.94 -0.92 -12.25
N SER A 36 12.77 -1.95 -12.43
CA SER A 36 13.62 -2.13 -13.61
C SER A 36 12.85 -2.72 -14.80
N ASP A 37 11.92 -3.65 -14.55
CA ASP A 37 11.02 -4.25 -15.55
C ASP A 37 9.96 -3.26 -16.07
N ALA A 38 9.76 -2.15 -15.37
CA ALA A 38 8.95 -1.03 -15.81
C ALA A 38 9.67 -0.29 -16.96
N GLN A 39 9.67 -0.92 -18.14
CA GLN A 39 10.28 -0.50 -19.41
C GLN A 39 10.55 1.00 -19.48
N GLY A 40 11.82 1.37 -19.29
CA GLY A 40 12.36 2.67 -19.67
C GLY A 40 11.62 3.88 -19.11
N THR A 41 11.51 4.05 -17.79
CA THR A 41 11.16 5.37 -17.25
C THR A 41 12.10 5.79 -16.13
N ASP A 42 12.79 6.93 -16.31
CA ASP A 42 13.47 7.63 -15.22
C ASP A 42 12.52 8.15 -14.11
N ARG A 43 11.26 7.70 -14.10
CA ARG A 43 10.12 8.31 -13.39
C ARG A 43 9.27 7.33 -12.58
N THR A 44 9.71 6.08 -12.38
CA THR A 44 8.99 5.06 -11.60
C THR A 44 9.10 5.25 -10.08
N ALA A 45 10.25 5.74 -9.58
CA ALA A 45 10.39 6.10 -8.15
C ALA A 45 9.39 7.20 -7.71
N PRO A 46 9.18 8.29 -8.48
CA PRO A 46 8.10 9.26 -8.22
C PRO A 46 6.69 8.65 -8.22
N LEU A 47 6.43 7.59 -9.00
CA LEU A 47 5.11 6.93 -9.02
C LEU A 47 4.86 6.12 -7.75
N ALA A 48 5.86 5.39 -7.25
CA ALA A 48 5.74 4.64 -6.01
C ALA A 48 5.61 5.58 -4.79
N GLY A 49 6.35 6.69 -4.79
CA GLY A 49 6.16 7.78 -3.82
C GLY A 49 4.75 8.37 -3.87
N LEU A 50 4.21 8.60 -5.08
CA LEU A 50 2.84 9.08 -5.25
C LEU A 50 1.79 8.09 -4.75
N VAL A 51 1.97 6.79 -5.01
CA VAL A 51 1.06 5.75 -4.49
C VAL A 51 1.10 5.71 -2.97
N ALA A 52 2.28 5.80 -2.34
CA ALA A 52 2.38 5.90 -0.90
C ALA A 52 1.65 7.14 -0.35
N ALA A 53 1.85 8.31 -0.97
CA ALA A 53 1.19 9.55 -0.58
C ALA A 53 -0.35 9.50 -0.78
N PHE A 54 -0.82 8.88 -1.86
CA PHE A 54 -2.24 8.67 -2.12
C PHE A 54 -2.85 7.69 -1.11
N VAL A 55 -2.17 6.58 -0.81
CA VAL A 55 -2.63 5.63 0.19
C VAL A 55 -2.72 6.32 1.55
N PHE A 56 -1.68 7.04 1.99
CA PHE A 56 -1.71 7.85 3.21
C PHE A 56 -2.94 8.78 3.25
N ALA A 57 -3.19 9.52 2.16
CA ALA A 57 -4.33 10.43 2.08
C ALA A 57 -5.68 9.72 2.23
N VAL A 58 -5.82 8.53 1.66
CA VAL A 58 -7.06 7.73 1.75
C VAL A 58 -7.17 7.03 3.11
N GLN A 59 -6.06 6.67 3.75
CA GLN A 59 -6.06 6.10 5.10
C GLN A 59 -6.50 7.11 6.17
N MET A 60 -6.32 8.42 5.92
CA MET A 60 -6.89 9.47 6.77
C MET A 60 -8.42 9.56 6.69
N LEU A 61 -9.05 8.91 5.70
CA LEU A 61 -10.50 8.93 5.53
C LEU A 61 -11.12 7.79 6.33
N ASN A 62 -11.40 8.06 7.60
CA ASN A 62 -12.24 7.20 8.43
C ASN A 62 -13.70 7.33 7.99
N PHE A 63 -14.37 6.21 7.72
CA PHE A 63 -15.80 6.18 7.42
C PHE A 63 -16.56 5.50 8.56
N PRO A 64 -17.78 5.96 8.88
CA PRO A 64 -18.61 5.26 9.86
C PRO A 64 -19.01 3.89 9.30
N VAL A 65 -18.81 2.83 10.08
CA VAL A 65 -19.07 1.46 9.65
C VAL A 65 -20.30 0.91 10.37
N ALA A 66 -20.14 0.52 11.65
CA ALA A 66 -21.20 -0.05 12.46
C ALA A 66 -20.91 0.14 13.95
N ALA A 67 -21.96 0.22 14.79
CA ALA A 67 -21.87 0.23 16.24
C ALA A 67 -20.95 1.31 16.85
N GLY A 68 -20.91 2.51 16.25
CA GLY A 68 -20.04 3.60 16.72
C GLY A 68 -18.56 3.38 16.43
N THR A 69 -18.26 2.50 15.46
CA THR A 69 -16.91 2.19 14.98
C THR A 69 -16.68 2.85 13.63
N SER A 70 -15.52 3.45 13.44
CA SER A 70 -15.05 3.89 12.14
C SER A 70 -14.09 2.86 11.52
N GLY A 71 -13.85 2.99 10.23
CA GLY A 71 -12.83 2.21 9.55
C GLY A 71 -12.17 3.03 8.48
N HIS A 72 -10.87 2.82 8.31
CA HIS A 72 -10.10 3.35 7.20
C HIS A 72 -9.66 2.23 6.27
N LEU A 73 -9.24 2.63 5.08
CA LEU A 73 -8.60 1.76 4.11
C LEU A 73 -7.26 1.22 4.68
N LEU A 74 -6.91 -0.03 4.39
CA LEU A 74 -5.59 -0.59 4.66
C LEU A 74 -4.66 -0.34 3.47
N GLY A 75 -5.16 -0.50 2.25
CA GLY A 75 -4.51 -0.07 1.01
C GLY A 75 -3.47 -1.01 0.42
N GLY A 76 -3.20 -2.14 1.07
CA GLY A 76 -2.26 -3.14 0.58
C GLY A 76 -2.63 -3.73 -0.78
N ALA A 77 -3.93 -3.95 -1.04
CA ALA A 77 -4.43 -4.43 -2.33
C ALA A 77 -4.22 -3.39 -3.43
N LEU A 78 -4.61 -2.15 -3.18
CA LEU A 78 -4.45 -1.04 -4.12
C LEU A 78 -2.96 -0.84 -4.48
N ALA A 79 -2.09 -0.78 -3.46
CA ALA A 79 -0.66 -0.61 -3.67
C ALA A 79 -0.06 -1.77 -4.49
N ALA A 80 -0.36 -3.02 -4.11
CA ALA A 80 0.15 -4.21 -4.79
C ALA A 80 -0.23 -4.28 -6.27
N ILE A 81 -1.47 -3.89 -6.60
CA ILE A 81 -1.98 -3.95 -7.97
C ILE A 81 -1.45 -2.81 -8.83
N LEU A 82 -1.28 -1.60 -8.25
CA LEU A 82 -0.76 -0.46 -8.98
C LEU A 82 0.74 -0.56 -9.24
N VAL A 83 1.55 -0.82 -8.20
CA VAL A 83 3.02 -0.73 -8.29
C VAL A 83 3.75 -2.08 -8.20
N GLY A 84 3.05 -3.14 -7.79
CA GLY A 84 3.62 -4.47 -7.58
C GLY A 84 3.65 -4.86 -6.10
N PRO A 85 3.64 -6.16 -5.76
CA PRO A 85 3.56 -6.63 -4.38
C PRO A 85 4.76 -6.20 -3.54
N TYR A 86 5.99 -6.26 -4.08
CA TYR A 86 7.17 -5.87 -3.30
C TYR A 86 7.21 -4.36 -3.06
N THR A 87 6.98 -3.58 -4.12
CA THR A 87 6.88 -2.12 -4.02
C THR A 87 5.71 -1.69 -3.14
N GLY A 88 4.58 -2.42 -3.20
CA GLY A 88 3.38 -2.20 -2.39
C GLY A 88 3.65 -2.34 -0.90
N VAL A 89 4.29 -3.43 -0.47
CA VAL A 89 4.70 -3.60 0.95
C VAL A 89 5.57 -2.43 1.40
N LEU A 90 6.52 -1.98 0.57
CA LEU A 90 7.37 -0.84 0.90
C LEU A 90 6.58 0.48 1.01
N CYS A 91 5.62 0.72 0.10
CA CYS A 91 4.74 1.88 0.17
C CYS A 91 3.97 1.90 1.49
N ILE A 92 3.29 0.79 1.85
CA ILE A 92 2.52 0.73 3.10
C ILE A 92 3.43 0.83 4.32
N SER A 93 4.62 0.21 4.29
CA SER A 93 5.59 0.32 5.40
C SER A 93 6.06 1.76 5.63
N VAL A 94 6.30 2.52 4.55
CA VAL A 94 6.65 3.95 4.65
C VAL A 94 5.48 4.76 5.22
N VAL A 95 4.26 4.48 4.78
CA VAL A 95 3.05 5.13 5.27
C VAL A 95 2.89 4.91 6.78
N LEU A 96 2.95 3.66 7.25
CA LEU A 96 2.85 3.30 8.66
C LEU A 96 3.96 3.93 9.51
N LEU A 97 5.19 3.98 8.98
CA LEU A 97 6.30 4.65 9.67
C LEU A 97 6.03 6.15 9.84
N MET A 98 5.47 6.81 8.82
CA MET A 98 5.13 8.23 8.90
C MET A 98 3.96 8.50 9.82
N GLN A 99 2.95 7.63 9.83
CA GLN A 99 1.83 7.69 10.76
C GLN A 99 2.29 7.59 12.22
N GLY A 100 3.11 6.59 12.55
CA GLY A 100 3.63 6.44 13.91
C GLY A 100 4.52 7.62 14.32
N VAL A 101 5.48 8.02 13.47
CA VAL A 101 6.49 9.02 13.87
C VAL A 101 5.94 10.46 13.88
N LEU A 102 5.09 10.82 12.93
CA LEU A 102 4.60 12.21 12.80
C LEU A 102 3.24 12.38 13.48
N PHE A 103 2.35 11.42 13.34
CA PHE A 103 0.93 11.56 13.70
C PHE A 103 0.55 10.85 14.99
N ALA A 104 1.49 10.10 15.60
CA ALA A 104 1.21 9.24 16.74
C ALA A 104 0.09 8.19 16.48
N ASP A 105 -0.13 7.85 15.21
CA ASP A 105 -1.12 6.86 14.78
C ASP A 105 -0.43 5.50 14.58
N GLY A 106 -0.65 4.62 15.56
CA GLY A 106 0.01 3.31 15.70
C GLY A 106 1.33 3.38 16.47
N GLY A 107 1.50 2.46 17.43
CA GLY A 107 2.62 2.45 18.35
C GLY A 107 3.97 2.21 17.68
N LEU A 108 5.01 2.91 18.14
CA LEU A 108 6.39 2.70 17.65
C LEU A 108 6.97 1.36 18.10
N THR A 109 6.64 0.92 19.32
CA THR A 109 7.01 -0.41 19.82
C THR A 109 6.22 -1.50 19.10
N ALA A 110 5.01 -1.20 18.61
CA ALA A 110 4.15 -2.09 17.82
C ALA A 110 4.33 -1.93 16.30
N LEU A 111 5.31 -1.12 15.83
CA LEU A 111 5.52 -0.86 14.41
C LEU A 111 5.76 -2.15 13.61
N GLY A 112 6.46 -3.12 14.21
CA GLY A 112 6.66 -4.45 13.63
C GLY A 112 5.35 -5.22 13.40
N VAL A 113 4.43 -5.13 14.35
CA VAL A 113 3.08 -5.71 14.25
C VAL A 113 2.31 -5.03 13.11
N ASN A 114 2.29 -3.69 13.11
CA ASN A 114 1.59 -2.90 12.11
C ASN A 114 2.11 -3.17 10.69
N ILE A 115 3.43 -3.22 10.48
CA ILE A 115 4.01 -3.55 9.17
C ILE A 115 3.69 -5.00 8.78
N THR A 116 3.84 -5.96 9.69
CA THR A 116 3.57 -7.37 9.40
C THR A 116 2.12 -7.57 8.99
N ASP A 117 1.18 -6.98 9.72
CA ASP A 117 -0.24 -7.17 9.47
C ASP A 117 -0.73 -6.30 8.30
N MET A 118 -0.62 -4.97 8.43
CA MET A 118 -1.20 -4.05 7.46
C MET A 118 -0.42 -3.92 6.16
N ALA A 119 0.92 -4.12 6.16
CA ALA A 119 1.70 -4.06 4.92
C ALA A 119 1.88 -5.45 4.29
N VAL A 120 2.33 -6.45 5.06
CA VAL A 120 2.69 -7.75 4.50
C VAL A 120 1.45 -8.62 4.25
N VAL A 121 0.63 -8.88 5.26
CA VAL A 121 -0.53 -9.79 5.13
C VAL A 121 -1.49 -9.27 4.06
N THR A 122 -1.88 -8.00 4.13
CA THR A 122 -2.84 -7.42 3.17
C THR A 122 -2.34 -7.51 1.73
N THR A 123 -1.09 -7.12 1.45
CA THR A 123 -0.50 -7.14 0.11
C THR A 123 -0.31 -8.56 -0.41
N VAL A 124 0.21 -9.47 0.42
CA VAL A 124 0.45 -10.87 0.00
C VAL A 124 -0.87 -11.57 -0.32
N VAL A 125 -1.87 -11.46 0.58
CA VAL A 125 -3.19 -12.06 0.37
C VAL A 125 -3.88 -11.45 -0.85
N ALA A 126 -3.92 -10.11 -0.94
CA ALA A 126 -4.55 -9.43 -2.06
C ALA A 126 -3.89 -9.83 -3.39
N TYR A 127 -2.56 -9.83 -3.45
CA TYR A 127 -1.86 -10.15 -4.69
C TYR A 127 -2.03 -11.63 -5.08
N ALA A 128 -2.03 -12.55 -4.11
CA ALA A 128 -2.30 -13.97 -4.37
C ALA A 128 -3.71 -14.17 -4.96
N VAL A 129 -4.73 -13.57 -4.33
CA VAL A 129 -6.13 -13.62 -4.82
C VAL A 129 -6.24 -12.98 -6.19
N PHE A 130 -5.67 -11.80 -6.39
CA PHE A 130 -5.66 -11.10 -7.67
C PHE A 130 -5.06 -11.95 -8.78
N ARG A 131 -3.89 -12.56 -8.54
CA ARG A 131 -3.18 -13.39 -9.52
C ARG A 131 -3.96 -14.66 -9.86
N LEU A 132 -4.58 -15.30 -8.87
CA LEU A 132 -5.44 -16.46 -9.09
C LEU A 132 -6.65 -16.08 -9.95
N LEU A 133 -7.33 -14.99 -9.61
CA LEU A 133 -8.51 -14.50 -10.33
C LEU A 133 -8.18 -14.12 -11.77
N VAL A 134 -7.11 -13.36 -12.00
CA VAL A 134 -6.68 -12.98 -13.35
C VAL A 134 -6.29 -14.20 -14.21
N LYS A 135 -5.85 -15.30 -13.60
CA LYS A 135 -5.54 -16.56 -14.30
C LYS A 135 -6.80 -17.30 -14.76
N VAL A 136 -7.89 -17.23 -14.00
CA VAL A 136 -9.13 -17.97 -14.29
C VAL A 136 -10.22 -17.13 -14.96
N LEU A 137 -10.24 -15.82 -14.76
CA LEU A 137 -11.23 -14.94 -15.38
C LEU A 137 -10.98 -14.80 -16.89
N PRO A 138 -12.06 -14.62 -17.69
CA PRO A 138 -11.93 -14.28 -19.10
C PRO A 138 -11.12 -13.00 -19.29
N ARG A 139 -10.19 -12.96 -20.26
CA ARG A 139 -9.36 -11.78 -20.60
C ARG A 139 -10.20 -10.64 -21.21
N ARG A 140 -10.98 -9.97 -20.37
CA ARG A 140 -11.84 -8.81 -20.68
C ARG A 140 -11.33 -7.57 -19.95
N ARG A 141 -11.66 -6.37 -20.46
CA ARG A 141 -11.28 -5.08 -19.85
C ARG A 141 -11.68 -4.95 -18.37
N ARG A 142 -12.78 -5.61 -17.96
CA ARG A 142 -13.29 -5.58 -16.59
C ARG A 142 -12.64 -6.61 -15.65
N ALA A 143 -11.81 -7.51 -16.15
CA ALA A 143 -11.22 -8.58 -15.35
C ALA A 143 -10.27 -8.03 -14.27
N VAL A 144 -9.46 -7.03 -14.60
CA VAL A 144 -8.51 -6.43 -13.64
C VAL A 144 -9.24 -5.69 -12.51
N PRO A 145 -10.18 -4.75 -12.77
CA PRO A 145 -10.95 -4.13 -11.69
C PRO A 145 -11.76 -5.12 -10.84
N ALA A 146 -12.36 -6.15 -11.46
CA ALA A 146 -13.12 -7.16 -10.72
C ALA A 146 -12.21 -8.03 -9.83
N ALA A 147 -11.03 -8.42 -10.34
CA ALA A 147 -10.04 -9.13 -9.54
C ALA A 147 -9.48 -8.24 -8.42
N ALA A 148 -9.30 -6.93 -8.67
CA ALA A 148 -8.86 -5.97 -7.68
C ALA A 148 -9.89 -5.78 -6.55
N PHE A 149 -11.17 -5.69 -6.91
CA PHE A 149 -12.29 -5.67 -5.96
C PHE A 149 -12.24 -6.90 -5.03
N ALA A 150 -12.22 -8.10 -5.61
CA ALA A 150 -12.23 -9.33 -4.82
C ALA A 150 -10.95 -9.50 -3.97
N ALA A 151 -9.78 -9.10 -4.50
CA ALA A 151 -8.53 -9.12 -3.76
C ALA A 151 -8.59 -8.24 -2.51
N ALA A 152 -9.06 -6.99 -2.65
CA ALA A 152 -9.24 -6.07 -1.53
C ALA A 152 -10.28 -6.55 -0.52
N LEU A 153 -11.41 -7.08 -0.99
CA LEU A 153 -12.47 -7.62 -0.13
C LEU A 153 -11.97 -8.76 0.76
N VAL A 154 -11.06 -9.59 0.25
CA VAL A 154 -10.50 -10.74 0.99
C VAL A 154 -9.32 -10.33 1.88
N SER A 155 -8.48 -9.38 1.44
CA SER A 155 -7.27 -9.03 2.18
C SER A 155 -7.54 -8.35 3.52
N VAL A 156 -8.60 -7.54 3.63
CA VAL A 156 -8.92 -6.80 4.86
C VAL A 156 -9.36 -7.75 6.00
N PRO A 157 -10.32 -8.68 5.80
CA PRO A 157 -10.63 -9.71 6.80
C PRO A 157 -9.45 -10.65 7.09
N ALA A 158 -8.61 -10.95 6.09
CA ALA A 158 -7.43 -11.78 6.30
C ALA A 158 -6.43 -11.12 7.27
N ALA A 159 -6.23 -9.81 7.17
CA ALA A 159 -5.43 -9.05 8.14
C ALA A 159 -6.09 -9.05 9.53
N ALA A 160 -7.41 -8.85 9.64
CA ALA A 160 -8.10 -8.97 10.92
C ALA A 160 -7.93 -10.36 11.59
N CYS A 161 -7.95 -11.44 10.79
CA CYS A 161 -7.63 -12.79 11.26
C CYS A 161 -6.16 -12.91 11.70
N ALA A 162 -5.22 -12.39 10.91
CA ALA A 162 -3.80 -12.43 11.23
C ALA A 162 -3.47 -11.64 12.51
N PHE A 163 -4.03 -10.44 12.67
CA PHE A 163 -3.97 -9.68 13.91
C PHE A 163 -4.49 -10.48 15.10
N THR A 164 -5.64 -11.16 14.95
CA THR A 164 -6.20 -11.99 16.03
C THR A 164 -5.23 -13.11 16.44
N LEU A 165 -4.50 -13.70 15.50
CA LEU A 165 -3.45 -14.68 15.80
C LEU A 165 -2.25 -14.05 16.50
N ILE A 166 -1.82 -12.86 16.09
CA ILE A 166 -0.74 -12.13 16.78
C ILE A 166 -1.15 -11.80 18.22
N TYR A 167 -2.39 -11.36 18.42
CA TYR A 167 -2.97 -11.14 19.74
C TYR A 167 -3.03 -12.41 20.59
N ALA A 168 -3.35 -13.56 19.99
CA ALA A 168 -3.33 -14.84 20.71
C ALA A 168 -1.93 -15.21 21.24
N LEU A 169 -0.86 -14.73 20.59
CA LEU A 169 0.52 -15.05 20.95
C LEU A 169 1.07 -14.13 22.05
N GLY A 170 0.65 -12.87 22.10
CA GLY A 170 1.24 -11.88 23.00
C GLY A 170 0.37 -10.67 23.29
N GLY A 171 -0.95 -10.80 23.18
CA GLY A 171 -1.88 -9.77 23.65
C GLY A 171 -1.70 -9.54 25.14
N THR A 172 -1.57 -8.29 25.56
CA THR A 172 -1.31 -7.93 26.97
C THR A 172 -2.57 -7.91 27.84
N THR A 173 -3.72 -8.32 27.28
CA THR A 173 -5.02 -8.19 27.92
C THR A 173 -5.80 -9.49 27.96
N ASP A 174 -6.59 -9.65 29.02
CA ASP A 174 -7.33 -10.88 29.31
C ASP A 174 -8.68 -10.95 28.54
N VAL A 175 -8.70 -10.50 27.28
CA VAL A 175 -9.92 -10.56 26.46
C VAL A 175 -9.98 -11.92 25.76
N PRO A 176 -11.11 -12.66 25.86
CA PRO A 176 -11.23 -13.95 25.20
C PRO A 176 -11.03 -13.83 23.69
N LEU A 177 -10.19 -14.71 23.13
CA LEU A 177 -9.80 -14.67 21.72
C LEU A 177 -11.00 -14.68 20.76
N GLY A 178 -12.06 -15.42 21.08
CA GLY A 178 -13.27 -15.45 20.26
C GLY A 178 -14.00 -14.10 20.18
N GLN A 179 -13.91 -13.27 21.23
CA GLN A 179 -14.48 -11.92 21.21
C GLN A 179 -13.65 -10.99 20.33
N VAL A 180 -12.33 -11.04 20.45
CA VAL A 180 -11.41 -10.27 19.59
C VAL A 180 -11.60 -10.67 18.14
N PHE A 181 -11.64 -11.98 17.84
CA PHE A 181 -11.90 -12.50 16.50
C PHE A 181 -13.20 -11.96 15.92
N THR A 182 -14.30 -12.11 16.65
CA THR A 182 -15.65 -11.72 16.18
C THR A 182 -15.71 -10.23 15.90
N ALA A 183 -15.16 -9.41 16.79
CA ALA A 183 -15.19 -7.96 16.65
C ALA A 183 -14.27 -7.47 15.53
N MET A 184 -13.03 -7.97 15.47
CA MET A 184 -12.07 -7.61 14.43
C MET A 184 -12.58 -8.06 13.06
N VAL A 185 -12.88 -9.34 12.87
CA VAL A 185 -13.32 -9.82 11.55
C VAL A 185 -14.66 -9.19 11.15
N GLY A 186 -15.61 -9.07 12.08
CA GLY A 186 -16.95 -8.53 11.80
C GLY A 186 -16.90 -7.12 11.20
N VAL A 187 -16.22 -6.19 11.87
CA VAL A 187 -16.09 -4.80 11.38
C VAL A 187 -15.24 -4.76 10.11
N HIS A 188 -14.17 -5.55 10.02
CA HIS A 188 -13.24 -5.51 8.89
C HIS A 188 -13.79 -6.15 7.61
N VAL A 189 -14.83 -7.00 7.68
CA VAL A 189 -15.59 -7.40 6.48
C VAL A 189 -16.29 -6.19 5.87
N LEU A 190 -16.92 -5.35 6.68
CA LEU A 190 -17.60 -4.14 6.20
C LEU A 190 -16.61 -3.11 5.66
N ILE A 191 -15.49 -2.89 6.36
CA ILE A 191 -14.39 -2.07 5.87
C ILE A 191 -13.86 -2.61 4.52
N GLY A 192 -13.71 -3.93 4.41
CA GLY A 192 -13.27 -4.61 3.20
C GLY A 192 -14.16 -4.34 1.99
N ILE A 193 -15.48 -4.16 2.17
CA ILE A 193 -16.39 -3.77 1.08
C ILE A 193 -16.05 -2.36 0.58
N GLY A 194 -15.86 -1.40 1.49
CA GLY A 194 -15.47 -0.03 1.13
C GLY A 194 -14.12 0.00 0.42
N GLU A 195 -13.13 -0.72 0.96
CA GLU A 195 -11.80 -0.83 0.35
C GLU A 195 -11.85 -1.51 -1.03
N ALA A 196 -12.69 -2.52 -1.22
CA ALA A 196 -12.89 -3.18 -2.50
C ALA A 196 -13.43 -2.23 -3.56
N VAL A 197 -14.43 -1.42 -3.21
CA VAL A 197 -14.99 -0.39 -4.11
C VAL A 197 -13.93 0.64 -4.46
N ILE A 198 -13.26 1.23 -3.46
CA ILE A 198 -12.23 2.25 -3.69
C ILE A 198 -11.10 1.68 -4.55
N THR A 199 -10.61 0.49 -4.23
CA THR A 199 -9.53 -0.17 -4.96
C THR A 199 -9.92 -0.41 -6.43
N ALA A 200 -11.12 -0.93 -6.69
CA ALA A 200 -11.59 -1.19 -8.04
C ALA A 200 -11.78 0.11 -8.85
N LEU A 201 -12.31 1.17 -8.24
CA LEU A 201 -12.49 2.47 -8.87
C LEU A 201 -11.15 3.14 -9.18
N THR A 202 -10.22 3.17 -8.23
CA THR A 202 -8.89 3.76 -8.43
C THR A 202 -8.11 3.00 -9.49
N VAL A 203 -8.10 1.66 -9.44
CA VAL A 203 -7.45 0.84 -10.48
C VAL A 203 -8.09 1.11 -11.85
N SER A 204 -9.42 1.18 -11.94
CA SER A 204 -10.13 1.49 -13.19
C SER A 204 -9.76 2.87 -13.73
N ALA A 205 -9.71 3.89 -12.87
CA ALA A 205 -9.36 5.26 -13.24
C ALA A 205 -7.92 5.35 -13.77
N VAL A 206 -6.96 4.72 -13.09
CA VAL A 206 -5.56 4.67 -13.56
C VAL A 206 -5.46 3.90 -14.89
N MET A 207 -6.16 2.77 -15.02
CA MET A 207 -6.19 2.02 -16.28
C MET A 207 -6.82 2.78 -17.45
N ALA A 208 -7.79 3.68 -17.17
CA ALA A 208 -8.41 4.50 -18.21
C ALA A 208 -7.43 5.55 -18.78
N VAL A 209 -6.50 6.06 -17.96
CA VAL A 209 -5.58 7.13 -18.33
C VAL A 209 -4.20 6.60 -18.75
N ARG A 210 -3.64 5.65 -17.99
CA ARG A 210 -2.29 5.07 -18.15
C ARG A 210 -2.26 3.57 -17.79
N PRO A 211 -2.89 2.70 -18.61
CA PRO A 211 -2.92 1.26 -18.36
C PRO A 211 -1.53 0.61 -18.34
N ASP A 212 -0.56 1.23 -19.01
CA ASP A 212 0.85 0.82 -19.03
C ASP A 212 1.54 0.94 -17.66
N LEU A 213 1.01 1.76 -16.75
CA LEU A 213 1.58 1.96 -15.42
C LEU A 213 1.03 0.99 -14.36
N VAL A 214 -0.08 0.30 -14.63
CA VAL A 214 -0.70 -0.61 -13.66
C VAL A 214 0.01 -1.96 -13.70
N HIS A 215 0.75 -2.28 -12.63
CA HIS A 215 1.50 -3.54 -12.53
C HIS A 215 0.61 -4.76 -12.75
N GLY A 216 -0.55 -4.82 -12.12
CA GLY A 216 -1.48 -5.95 -12.23
C GLY A 216 -2.11 -6.14 -13.62
N ALA A 217 -2.02 -5.14 -14.50
CA ALA A 217 -2.49 -5.22 -15.88
C ALA A 217 -1.41 -5.68 -16.88
N ARG A 218 -0.13 -5.77 -16.45
CA ARG A 218 0.98 -6.20 -17.30
C ARG A 218 0.75 -7.64 -17.79
N GLY A 219 0.99 -7.89 -19.08
CA GLY A 219 0.80 -9.21 -19.70
C GLY A 219 -0.66 -9.59 -20.00
N LEU A 220 -1.63 -8.71 -19.73
CA LEU A 220 -3.04 -8.90 -20.11
C LEU A 220 -3.43 -8.14 -21.39
N ALA A 221 -2.50 -7.37 -21.97
CA ALA A 221 -2.69 -6.78 -23.28
C ALA A 221 -2.90 -7.88 -24.32
N ARG A 222 -3.98 -7.77 -25.13
CA ARG A 222 -4.22 -8.70 -26.23
C ARG A 222 -3.05 -8.64 -27.21
N PRO A 223 -2.59 -9.78 -27.75
CA PRO A 223 -1.72 -9.80 -28.92
C PRO A 223 -2.35 -8.94 -30.03
N LEU A 224 -1.53 -8.14 -30.71
CA LEU A 224 -2.01 -7.35 -31.83
C LEU A 224 -2.48 -8.29 -32.94
N GLU A 225 -3.72 -8.13 -33.37
CA GLU A 225 -4.24 -8.76 -34.58
C GLU A 225 -3.87 -7.86 -35.75
N LEU A 226 -2.96 -8.33 -36.60
CA LEU A 226 -2.58 -7.64 -37.82
C LEU A 226 -3.63 -7.97 -38.87
N ARG A 227 -4.26 -6.94 -39.43
CA ARG A 227 -5.13 -7.08 -40.59
C ARG A 227 -4.32 -6.71 -41.82
N THR A 228 -4.00 -7.69 -42.65
CA THR A 228 -3.28 -7.46 -43.91
C THR A 228 -4.18 -6.77 -44.94
N ALA A 229 -3.58 -6.16 -45.96
CA ALA A 229 -4.30 -5.50 -47.05
C ALA A 229 -5.30 -6.44 -47.75
N ASP A 230 -5.02 -7.75 -47.75
CA ASP A 230 -5.88 -8.81 -48.31
C ASP A 230 -7.03 -9.22 -47.37
N GLY A 231 -7.20 -8.53 -46.24
CA GLY A 231 -8.29 -8.75 -45.28
C GLY A 231 -8.08 -9.92 -44.32
N GLN A 232 -6.96 -10.65 -44.42
CA GLN A 232 -6.62 -11.71 -43.46
C GLN A 232 -6.24 -11.12 -42.10
N VAL A 233 -6.78 -11.72 -41.04
CA VAL A 233 -6.45 -11.38 -39.65
C VAL A 233 -5.45 -12.42 -39.14
N THR A 234 -4.20 -12.02 -38.93
CA THR A 234 -3.18 -12.86 -38.31
C THR A 234 -2.86 -12.32 -36.91
N THR A 235 -2.87 -13.21 -35.92
CA THR A 235 -2.36 -12.85 -34.60
C THR A 235 -0.85 -12.68 -34.72
N ALA A 236 -0.31 -11.52 -34.33
CA ALA A 236 1.14 -11.33 -34.30
C ALA A 236 1.73 -12.33 -33.28
N THR A 237 2.32 -13.42 -33.77
CA THR A 237 3.23 -14.25 -32.97
C THR A 237 4.37 -13.33 -32.54
N PRO A 238 4.76 -13.29 -31.24
CA PRO A 238 5.97 -12.58 -30.87
C PRO A 238 7.12 -13.33 -31.54
N ALA A 239 7.54 -12.84 -32.71
CA ALA A 239 8.84 -13.16 -33.26
C ALA A 239 9.86 -12.92 -32.15
N THR A 240 10.90 -13.74 -32.09
CA THR A 240 12.14 -13.41 -31.39
C THR A 240 12.54 -11.99 -31.84
N ALA A 241 12.15 -10.98 -31.06
CA ALA A 241 11.94 -9.64 -31.59
C ALA A 241 13.28 -8.92 -31.71
N PRO A 242 13.60 -8.31 -32.87
CA PRO A 242 14.46 -7.13 -32.86
C PRO A 242 13.86 -6.11 -31.89
N ALA A 243 14.70 -5.40 -31.15
CA ALA A 243 14.29 -4.47 -30.09
C ALA A 243 13.05 -3.65 -30.49
N PRO A 244 11.98 -3.63 -29.67
CA PRO A 244 10.72 -2.99 -30.04
C PRO A 244 10.98 -1.53 -30.38
N ALA A 245 10.50 -1.09 -31.55
CA ALA A 245 10.55 0.30 -31.95
C ALA A 245 9.96 1.17 -30.82
N ALA A 246 10.74 2.14 -30.35
CA ALA A 246 10.43 2.95 -29.19
C ALA A 246 9.06 3.64 -29.36
N THR A 247 8.05 3.16 -28.64
CA THR A 247 6.73 3.80 -28.59
C THR A 247 6.92 5.23 -28.06
N PRO A 248 6.26 6.26 -28.62
CA PRO A 248 6.39 7.62 -28.13
C PRO A 248 6.06 7.68 -26.63
N ARG A 249 7.09 7.99 -25.82
CA ARG A 249 7.00 8.04 -24.35
C ARG A 249 6.01 9.15 -23.93
N ARG A 250 4.76 8.78 -23.65
CA ARG A 250 3.78 9.72 -23.08
C ARG A 250 4.27 10.25 -21.74
N SER A 251 4.17 11.58 -21.56
CA SER A 251 4.51 12.21 -20.29
C SER A 251 3.69 11.63 -19.13
N VAL A 252 4.36 11.28 -18.03
CA VAL A 252 3.70 10.86 -16.78
C VAL A 252 3.32 12.06 -15.89
N ARG A 253 3.81 13.27 -16.23
CA ARG A 253 3.61 14.48 -15.41
C ARG A 253 2.13 14.80 -15.13
N PRO A 254 1.20 14.68 -16.11
CA PRO A 254 -0.21 14.94 -15.83
C PRO A 254 -0.79 13.95 -14.82
N LEU A 255 -0.40 12.67 -14.89
CA LEU A 255 -0.83 11.67 -13.91
C LEU A 255 -0.24 11.96 -12.53
N LEU A 256 1.04 12.34 -12.47
CA LEU A 256 1.69 12.71 -11.21
C LEU A 256 1.02 13.91 -10.57
N ALA A 257 0.74 14.96 -11.36
CA ALA A 257 0.08 16.17 -10.88
C ALA A 257 -1.36 15.89 -10.45
N GLY A 258 -2.12 15.13 -11.25
CA GLY A 258 -3.50 14.76 -10.95
C GLY A 258 -3.61 13.87 -9.70
N GLY A 259 -2.73 12.87 -9.57
CA GLY A 259 -2.69 12.01 -8.38
C GLY A 259 -2.26 12.76 -7.12
N LEU A 260 -1.29 13.68 -7.23
CA LEU A 260 -0.89 14.53 -6.11
C LEU A 260 -2.02 15.48 -5.71
N ALA A 261 -2.67 16.12 -6.67
CA ALA A 261 -3.83 16.98 -6.42
C ALA A 261 -4.95 16.19 -5.74
N ALA A 262 -5.25 14.97 -6.20
CA ALA A 262 -6.22 14.09 -5.55
C ALA A 262 -5.83 13.76 -4.12
N ALA A 263 -4.56 13.39 -3.85
CA ALA A 263 -4.08 13.10 -2.50
C ALA A 263 -4.19 14.32 -1.58
N VAL A 264 -3.81 15.51 -2.06
CA VAL A 264 -3.91 16.78 -1.31
C VAL A 264 -5.36 17.14 -1.02
N VAL A 265 -6.27 16.99 -1.98
CA VAL A 265 -7.71 17.25 -1.77
C VAL A 265 -8.29 16.25 -0.77
N LEU A 266 -7.94 14.96 -0.89
CA LEU A 266 -8.43 13.94 0.04
C LEU A 266 -7.95 14.21 1.47
N ALA A 267 -6.64 14.43 1.66
CA ALA A 267 -6.06 14.64 2.98
C ALA A 267 -6.35 16.02 3.59
N GLY A 268 -6.44 17.06 2.75
CA GLY A 268 -6.60 18.45 3.20
C GLY A 268 -8.05 18.93 3.30
N PHE A 269 -8.97 18.28 2.59
CA PHE A 269 -10.37 18.71 2.54
C PHE A 269 -11.37 17.59 2.79
N VAL A 270 -11.22 16.42 2.16
CA VAL A 270 -12.20 15.33 2.32
C VAL A 270 -12.10 14.70 3.72
N SER A 271 -10.90 14.61 4.28
CA SER A 271 -10.63 14.13 5.65
C SER A 271 -11.42 14.88 6.72
N TYR A 272 -11.81 16.13 6.47
CA TYR A 272 -12.68 16.89 7.36
C TYR A 272 -14.05 16.20 7.58
N TYR A 273 -14.55 15.49 6.58
CA TYR A 273 -15.80 14.74 6.66
C TYR A 273 -15.61 13.32 7.17
N ALA A 274 -14.38 12.94 7.52
CA ALA A 274 -14.09 11.63 8.08
C ALA A 274 -14.70 11.50 9.48
N SER A 275 -15.11 10.28 9.81
CA SER A 275 -15.62 9.94 11.13
C SER A 275 -14.54 10.07 12.19
N THR A 276 -14.88 10.70 13.31
CA THR A 276 -14.04 10.79 14.52
C THR A 276 -14.27 9.63 15.49
N SER A 277 -15.11 8.67 15.13
CA SER A 277 -15.34 7.47 15.94
C SER A 277 -14.09 6.60 16.01
N PRO A 278 -13.86 5.85 17.10
CA PRO A 278 -12.71 4.95 17.20
C PRO A 278 -12.74 3.89 16.09
N ASP A 279 -11.56 3.49 15.63
CA ASP A 279 -11.46 2.45 14.61
C ASP A 279 -11.87 1.06 15.16
N GLY A 280 -11.94 0.05 14.29
CA GLY A 280 -12.31 -1.32 14.70
C GLY A 280 -11.50 -1.91 15.85
N LEU A 281 -10.20 -1.64 15.90
CA LEU A 281 -9.34 -2.14 16.96
C LEU A 281 -9.49 -1.29 18.23
N GLU A 282 -9.50 0.03 18.08
CA GLU A 282 -9.64 0.98 19.17
C GLU A 282 -11.00 0.83 19.88
N LYS A 283 -12.06 0.59 19.11
CA LYS A 283 -13.40 0.34 19.66
C LYS A 283 -13.43 -0.94 20.50
N VAL A 284 -12.81 -2.01 20.01
CA VAL A 284 -12.65 -3.24 20.79
C VAL A 284 -11.82 -2.98 22.04
N ALA A 285 -10.77 -2.17 21.91
CA ALA A 285 -9.91 -1.85 23.01
C ALA A 285 -10.67 -1.12 24.12
N HIS A 286 -11.42 -0.08 23.76
CA HIS A 286 -12.25 0.69 24.68
C HIS A 286 -13.38 -0.15 25.29
N ASP A 287 -14.17 -0.85 24.47
CA ASP A 287 -15.35 -1.61 24.93
C ASP A 287 -14.98 -2.80 25.83
N LYS A 288 -13.74 -3.28 25.72
CA LYS A 288 -13.22 -4.41 26.52
C LYS A 288 -12.22 -3.96 27.59
N GLY A 289 -11.97 -2.66 27.74
CA GLY A 289 -11.06 -2.08 28.73
C GLY A 289 -9.57 -2.40 28.51
N ILE A 290 -9.19 -2.72 27.27
CA ILE A 290 -7.81 -2.99 26.85
C ILE A 290 -6.99 -1.71 26.81
N ASP A 291 -7.63 -0.58 26.49
CA ASP A 291 -7.07 0.77 26.47
C ASP A 291 -6.33 1.15 27.77
N ARG A 292 -6.73 0.58 28.92
CA ARG A 292 -6.03 0.80 30.21
C ARG A 292 -4.60 0.26 30.26
N THR A 293 -4.25 -0.63 29.34
CA THR A 293 -2.92 -1.24 29.26
C THR A 293 -2.07 -0.66 28.14
N THR A 294 -2.64 0.20 27.30
CA THR A 294 -1.88 0.89 26.26
C THR A 294 -1.00 1.97 26.90
N LYS A 295 0.16 2.17 26.29
CA LYS A 295 1.13 3.17 26.74
C LYS A 295 0.91 4.45 25.97
N GLU A 296 1.22 5.58 26.62
CA GLU A 296 1.30 6.84 25.91
C GLU A 296 2.27 6.74 24.73
N HIS A 297 1.86 7.29 23.60
CA HIS A 297 2.64 7.24 22.37
C HIS A 297 3.94 8.06 22.53
N ALA A 298 5.07 7.50 22.13
CA ALA A 298 6.37 8.18 22.25
C ALA A 298 6.48 9.49 21.44
N ALA A 299 5.63 9.64 20.41
CA ALA A 299 5.50 10.84 19.58
C ALA A 299 4.30 11.73 19.94
N LYS A 300 3.70 11.61 21.14
CA LYS A 300 2.54 12.40 21.56
C LYS A 300 2.77 13.93 21.50
N ASP A 301 4.01 14.36 21.70
CA ASP A 301 4.38 15.78 21.67
C ASP A 301 4.76 16.27 20.26
N SER A 302 4.59 15.43 19.24
CA SER A 302 4.81 15.79 17.84
C SER A 302 3.96 17.00 17.45
N PRO A 303 4.48 17.94 16.64
CA PRO A 303 3.68 19.05 16.11
C PRO A 303 2.50 18.63 15.23
N LEU A 304 2.41 17.34 14.86
CA LEU A 304 1.38 16.76 14.00
C LEU A 304 0.60 15.61 14.67
N ALA A 305 0.76 15.39 15.98
CA ALA A 305 0.07 14.33 16.71
C ALA A 305 -1.46 14.41 16.52
N ASP A 306 -2.12 13.25 16.49
CA ASP A 306 -3.57 13.11 16.30
C ASP A 306 -4.10 13.79 15.02
N TYR A 307 -3.23 13.93 14.02
CA TYR A 307 -3.54 14.65 12.77
C TYR A 307 -3.95 16.11 13.01
N GLN A 308 -3.35 16.78 13.99
CA GLN A 308 -3.54 18.20 14.25
C GLN A 308 -2.20 18.94 14.22
N VAL A 309 -2.18 20.14 13.65
CA VAL A 309 -1.04 21.06 13.74
C VAL A 309 -1.08 21.77 15.09
N LYS A 310 0.01 21.62 15.85
CA LYS A 310 0.23 22.33 17.11
C LYS A 310 0.07 23.84 16.93
N ASP A 311 -0.57 24.49 17.89
CA ASP A 311 -0.82 25.94 17.94
C ASP A 311 -1.80 26.47 16.88
N VAL A 312 -2.46 25.60 16.09
CA VAL A 312 -3.59 25.98 15.23
C VAL A 312 -4.90 25.63 15.92
N SER A 313 -5.62 26.66 16.39
CA SER A 313 -6.85 26.50 17.18
C SER A 313 -8.07 26.04 16.38
N ASP A 314 -8.13 26.36 15.09
CA ASP A 314 -9.19 25.87 14.21
C ASP A 314 -8.89 24.41 13.84
N SER A 315 -9.61 23.49 14.46
CA SER A 315 -9.51 22.04 14.22
C SER A 315 -9.63 21.64 12.74
N ARG A 316 -10.38 22.39 11.93
CA ARG A 316 -10.57 22.09 10.51
C ARG A 316 -9.35 22.48 9.72
N LEU A 317 -8.86 23.69 9.95
CA LEU A 317 -7.64 24.18 9.31
C LEU A 317 -6.43 23.35 9.75
N SER A 318 -6.36 23.05 11.04
CA SER A 318 -5.31 22.23 11.66
C SER A 318 -5.28 20.83 11.06
N GLY A 319 -6.41 20.12 11.03
CA GLY A 319 -6.52 18.80 10.41
C GLY A 319 -6.18 18.79 8.91
N GLY A 320 -6.71 19.75 8.16
CA GLY A 320 -6.41 19.88 6.74
C GLY A 320 -4.93 20.14 6.46
N LEU A 321 -4.29 21.03 7.22
CA LEU A 321 -2.85 21.31 7.11
C LEU A 321 -2.01 20.09 7.48
N ALA A 322 -2.36 19.40 8.58
CA ALA A 322 -1.67 18.18 9.00
C ALA A 322 -1.73 17.11 7.91
N GLY A 323 -2.89 16.92 7.28
CA GLY A 323 -3.05 16.02 6.15
C GLY A 323 -2.19 16.38 4.94
N VAL A 324 -2.16 17.66 4.54
CA VAL A 324 -1.31 18.12 3.41
C VAL A 324 0.18 17.95 3.71
N ILE A 325 0.60 18.26 4.94
CA ILE A 325 1.98 18.05 5.40
C ILE A 325 2.32 16.56 5.36
N GLY A 326 1.42 15.71 5.84
CA GLY A 326 1.58 14.25 5.81
C GLY A 326 1.72 13.66 4.41
N VAL A 327 0.90 14.14 3.45
CA VAL A 327 1.03 13.78 2.03
C VAL A 327 2.40 14.17 1.49
N GLY A 328 2.86 15.39 1.79
CA GLY A 328 4.18 15.87 1.37
C GLY A 328 5.33 15.07 1.98
N ALA A 329 5.28 14.80 3.28
CA ALA A 329 6.28 14.01 4.00
C ALA A 329 6.34 12.58 3.49
N THR A 330 5.18 11.93 3.31
CA THR A 330 5.08 10.57 2.79
C THR A 330 5.57 10.48 1.34
N LEU A 331 5.22 11.45 0.49
CA LEU A 331 5.72 11.53 -0.88
C LEU A 331 7.24 11.64 -0.91
N ALA A 332 7.82 12.50 -0.06
CA ALA A 332 9.25 12.69 0.04
C ALA A 332 9.97 11.43 0.55
N ALA A 333 9.48 10.84 1.65
CA ALA A 333 10.03 9.62 2.23
C ALA A 333 9.95 8.45 1.26
N GLY A 334 8.77 8.20 0.67
CA GLY A 334 8.55 7.15 -0.31
C GLY A 334 9.46 7.33 -1.52
N THR A 335 9.46 8.51 -2.13
CA THR A 335 10.34 8.80 -3.28
C THR A 335 11.81 8.60 -2.91
N GLY A 336 12.24 9.05 -1.73
CA GLY A 336 13.60 8.88 -1.22
C GLY A 336 14.02 7.41 -1.14
N VAL A 337 13.19 6.56 -0.54
CA VAL A 337 13.42 5.11 -0.45
C VAL A 337 13.60 4.51 -1.84
N PHE A 338 12.70 4.81 -2.78
CA PHE A 338 12.76 4.22 -4.12
C PHE A 338 13.92 4.77 -4.97
N LEU A 339 14.34 6.02 -4.74
CA LEU A 339 15.55 6.57 -5.36
C LEU A 339 16.81 5.85 -4.86
N VAL A 340 16.91 5.55 -3.56
CA VAL A 340 18.04 4.81 -2.99
C VAL A 340 18.09 3.38 -3.51
N VAL A 341 16.94 2.69 -3.53
CA VAL A 341 16.81 1.33 -4.07
C VAL A 341 17.31 1.26 -5.51
N ARG A 342 16.94 2.24 -6.34
CA ARG A 342 17.33 2.33 -7.74
C ARG A 342 18.82 2.66 -7.95
N ARG A 343 19.39 3.56 -7.15
CA ARG A 343 20.81 3.95 -7.28
C ARG A 343 21.76 2.77 -7.06
N ARG A 344 21.40 1.85 -6.16
CA ARG A 344 22.19 0.64 -5.87
C ARG A 344 22.21 -0.35 -7.04
N ASP A 345 21.14 -0.40 -7.85
CA ASP A 345 21.04 -1.27 -9.03
C ASP A 345 22.03 -0.84 -10.13
N ARG A 346 22.03 0.45 -10.47
CA ARG A 346 22.97 1.03 -11.45
C ARG A 346 24.43 0.86 -11.06
N ALA A 347 24.73 0.83 -9.76
CA ALA A 347 26.08 0.59 -9.27
C ALA A 347 26.49 -0.88 -9.43
N ALA A 348 25.56 -1.82 -9.22
CA ALA A 348 25.77 -3.25 -9.43
C ALA A 348 25.97 -3.57 -10.92
N ASP A 349 25.12 -3.05 -11.80
CA ASP A 349 25.22 -3.27 -13.27
C ASP A 349 26.57 -2.76 -13.82
N ARG A 350 27.04 -1.60 -13.33
CA ARG A 350 28.34 -1.03 -13.71
C ARG A 350 29.53 -1.82 -13.17
N ALA A 351 29.36 -2.54 -12.06
CA ALA A 351 30.41 -3.39 -11.51
C ALA A 351 30.53 -4.69 -12.32
N THR A 352 29.40 -5.27 -12.75
CA THR A 352 29.39 -6.46 -13.62
C THR A 352 29.95 -6.19 -15.01
N ASP A 353 29.68 -5.03 -15.60
CA ASP A 353 30.17 -4.64 -16.94
C ASP A 353 31.68 -4.30 -16.97
N ARG A 354 32.30 -4.10 -15.80
CA ARG A 354 33.75 -3.85 -15.65
C ARG A 354 34.56 -5.10 -15.30
N SER A 355 33.93 -6.26 -15.20
CA SER A 355 34.62 -7.54 -15.02
C SER A 355 35.34 -7.88 -16.33
N PRO A 356 36.68 -8.01 -16.38
CA PRO A 356 37.36 -8.44 -17.58
C PRO A 356 36.92 -9.87 -17.93
N ASP A 357 36.54 -10.09 -19.18
CA ASP A 357 36.18 -11.39 -19.74
C ASP A 357 37.38 -12.36 -19.55
N PRO A 358 37.24 -13.50 -18.84
CA PRO A 358 38.36 -14.42 -18.61
C PRO A 358 38.65 -15.33 -19.82
N ALA A 359 38.36 -14.89 -21.05
CA ALA A 359 38.57 -15.65 -22.27
C ALA A 359 39.34 -14.83 -23.30
N GLY A 360 40.64 -14.72 -23.07
CA GLY A 360 41.59 -14.09 -23.98
C GLY A 360 43.01 -14.56 -23.73
N THR A 361 43.21 -15.85 -23.47
CA THR A 361 44.54 -16.49 -23.55
C THR A 361 44.64 -17.21 -24.89
N ALA A 362 45.69 -16.82 -25.62
CA ALA A 362 46.10 -17.19 -26.97
C ALA A 362 46.19 -18.70 -27.24
#